data_AF-A0A2T6C6N1-F1
#
_entry.id   AF-A0A2T6C6N1-F1
#
_cell.length_a   1.000
_cell.length_b   1.000
_cell.length_c   1.000
_cell.angle_alpha   90.00
_cell.angle_beta   90.00
_cell.angle_gamma   90.00
#
_symmetry.space_group_name_H-M   'P 1'
#
loop_
_entity.id
_entity.type
_entity.pdbx_description
1 polymer ?
#
loop_
_entity_poly.entity_id
_entity_poly.type
_entity_poly.pdbx_seq_one_letter_code
_entity_poly.pdbx_strand_id
1 'polypeptide(L)'
;MKKRYVSVYFTDVAKPIMEYQFGIKENDSVIKYTYKNLKNDKKDLEFLYDKSSKDLIFIFDKFTSLNSPVYLNKQIYKEGFTTYRSDNYSKILYHRQYGVLGITHLEGPHFVFLPELNIELANEVFYQLTK
;
A
#
# COMPACT_ATOMS: atom_id res chain seq x y z
N MET A 1 -4.80 2.56 17.21
CA MET A 1 -3.87 2.06 16.17
C MET A 1 -4.41 0.73 15.64
N LYS A 2 -4.29 0.46 14.34
CA LYS A 2 -4.87 -0.76 13.71
C LYS A 2 -3.76 -1.74 13.36
N LYS A 3 -4.05 -3.04 13.30
CA LYS A 3 -3.10 -4.05 12.82
C LYS A 3 -3.18 -4.16 11.29
N ARG A 4 -2.06 -4.47 10.65
CA ARG A 4 -1.97 -4.83 9.23
C ARG A 4 -1.08 -6.05 9.06
N TYR A 5 -1.50 -6.97 8.20
CA TYR A 5 -0.70 -8.10 7.74
C TYR A 5 -0.12 -7.74 6.38
N VAL A 6 1.19 -7.89 6.24
CA VAL A 6 1.94 -7.51 5.03
C VAL A 6 2.52 -8.76 4.40
N SER A 7 1.97 -9.14 3.26
CA SER A 7 2.50 -10.19 2.39
C SER A 7 3.57 -9.58 1.48
N VAL A 8 4.70 -10.27 1.34
CA VAL A 8 5.86 -9.81 0.55
C VAL A 8 6.05 -10.72 -0.64
N TYR A 9 6.18 -10.16 -1.84
CA TYR A 9 6.36 -10.89 -3.08
C TYR A 9 7.69 -10.45 -3.72
N PHE A 10 8.69 -11.33 -3.76
CA PHE A 10 9.93 -11.08 -4.53
C PHE A 10 9.84 -11.66 -5.95
N THR A 11 8.89 -12.59 -6.13
CA THR A 11 8.44 -13.28 -7.34
C THR A 11 6.98 -13.67 -7.07
N ASP A 12 6.40 -14.62 -7.82
CA ASP A 12 5.02 -15.09 -7.66
C ASP A 12 4.73 -15.81 -6.33
N VAL A 13 5.75 -16.06 -5.50
CA VAL A 13 5.62 -16.77 -4.22
C VAL A 13 5.62 -15.78 -3.05
N ALA A 14 4.51 -15.74 -2.30
CA ALA A 14 4.41 -14.97 -1.06
C ALA A 14 5.43 -15.47 -0.02
N LYS A 15 6.31 -14.56 0.41
CA LYS A 15 7.26 -14.73 1.53
C LYS A 15 6.57 -14.46 2.89
N PRO A 16 7.22 -14.72 4.05
CA PRO A 16 6.53 -14.69 5.35
C PRO A 16 5.76 -13.40 5.58
N ILE A 17 4.53 -13.57 6.08
CA ILE A 17 3.62 -12.48 6.37
C ILE A 17 4.11 -11.77 7.61
N MET A 18 4.27 -10.46 7.49
CA MET A 18 4.78 -9.62 8.55
C MET A 18 3.64 -8.85 9.20
N GLU A 19 3.69 -8.71 10.51
CA GLU A 19 2.68 -7.97 11.26
C GLU A 19 3.15 -6.54 11.50
N TYR A 20 2.27 -5.59 11.22
CA TYR A 20 2.52 -4.17 11.31
C TYR A 20 1.45 -3.48 12.16
N GLN A 21 1.87 -2.47 12.89
CA GLN A 21 1.01 -1.47 13.48
C GLN A 21 0.82 -0.30 12.49
N PHE A 22 -0.41 -0.04 12.12
CA PHE A 22 -0.81 1.00 11.19
C PHE A 22 -1.32 2.24 11.91
N GLY A 23 -0.87 3.40 11.43
CA GLY A 23 -1.27 4.72 11.87
C GLY A 23 -1.43 5.69 10.71
N ILE A 24 -2.37 6.63 10.88
CA ILE A 24 -2.59 7.76 9.97
C ILE A 24 -2.43 9.02 10.81
N LYS A 25 -1.62 9.96 10.34
CA LYS A 25 -1.52 11.32 10.89
C LYS A 25 -1.79 12.32 9.78
N GLU A 26 -2.62 13.30 10.05
CA GLU A 26 -3.04 14.30 9.06
C GLU A 26 -2.77 15.70 9.62
N ASN A 27 -2.18 16.56 8.78
CA ASN A 27 -2.09 18.00 9.01
C ASN A 27 -2.63 18.73 7.77
N ASP A 28 -2.51 20.05 7.70
CA ASP A 28 -3.12 20.84 6.62
C ASP A 28 -2.58 20.52 5.22
N SER A 29 -1.32 20.08 5.11
CA SER A 29 -0.65 19.86 3.81
C SER A 29 -0.54 18.40 3.42
N VAL A 30 -0.37 17.49 4.37
CA VAL A 30 -0.03 16.09 4.12
C VAL A 30 -0.84 15.12 4.97
N ILE A 31 -1.02 13.91 4.44
CA ILE A 31 -1.47 12.74 5.22
C ILE A 31 -0.32 11.73 5.25
N LYS A 32 0.11 11.38 6.45
CA LYS A 32 1.22 10.46 6.70
C LYS A 32 0.67 9.11 7.16
N TYR A 33 1.01 8.07 6.41
CA TYR A 33 0.65 6.68 6.68
C TYR A 33 1.89 5.94 7.17
N THR A 34 1.86 5.49 8.42
CA THR A 34 2.97 4.76 9.04
C THR A 34 2.60 3.31 9.23
N TYR A 35 3.46 2.42 8.79
CA TYR A 35 3.41 0.98 9.02
C TYR A 35 4.63 0.61 9.85
N LYS A 36 4.45 0.45 11.16
CA LYS A 36 5.51 0.07 12.10
C LYS A 36 5.57 -1.45 12.22
N ASN A 37 6.67 -2.07 11.84
CA ASN A 37 6.81 -3.52 11.92
C ASN A 37 6.90 -3.95 13.38
N LEU A 38 6.13 -4.96 13.79
CA LEU A 38 6.06 -5.37 15.20
C LEU A 38 7.32 -6.10 15.70
N LYS A 39 8.21 -6.56 14.80
CA LYS A 39 9.38 -7.37 15.15
C LYS A 39 10.71 -6.71 14.78
N ASN A 40 10.74 -5.77 13.82
CA ASN A 40 11.97 -5.18 13.31
C ASN A 40 11.72 -3.78 12.73
N ASP A 41 12.09 -2.75 13.49
CA ASP A 41 11.95 -1.33 13.13
C ASP A 41 12.63 -0.93 11.80
N LYS A 42 13.69 -1.64 11.39
CA LYS A 42 14.32 -1.44 10.07
C LYS A 42 13.41 -1.77 8.89
N LYS A 43 12.26 -2.41 9.15
CA LYS A 43 11.24 -2.73 8.16
C LYS A 43 10.03 -1.80 8.22
N ASP A 44 10.11 -0.73 9.00
CA ASP A 44 9.07 0.30 9.02
C ASP A 44 8.89 0.92 7.64
N LEU A 45 7.64 1.18 7.26
CA LEU A 45 7.30 1.82 6.00
C LEU A 45 6.51 3.10 6.27
N GLU A 46 6.76 4.10 5.43
CA GLU A 46 6.09 5.38 5.52
C GLU A 46 5.69 5.86 4.13
N PHE A 47 4.44 6.26 3.99
CA PHE A 47 3.89 6.87 2.78
C PHE A 47 3.32 8.23 3.14
N LEU A 48 3.54 9.21 2.27
CA LEU A 48 2.97 10.55 2.40
C LEU A 48 2.01 10.77 1.24
N TYR A 49 0.88 11.40 1.53
CA TYR A 49 -0.04 11.92 0.53
C TYR A 49 -0.02 13.44 0.61
N ASP A 50 0.46 14.09 -0.45
CA ASP A 50 0.42 15.54 -0.59
C ASP A 50 -0.99 15.96 -1.00
N LYS A 51 -1.65 16.79 -0.20
CA LYS A 51 -3.05 17.18 -0.46
C LYS A 51 -3.18 18.21 -1.58
N SER A 52 -2.13 18.98 -1.85
CA SER A 52 -2.11 20.02 -2.88
C SER A 52 -1.95 19.37 -4.25
N SER A 53 -0.92 18.54 -4.43
CA SER A 53 -0.68 17.86 -5.70
C SER A 53 -1.51 16.60 -5.88
N LYS A 54 -2.08 16.07 -4.78
CA LYS A 54 -2.78 14.78 -4.72
C LYS A 54 -1.89 13.59 -5.08
N ASP A 55 -0.59 13.71 -4.89
CA ASP A 55 0.38 12.65 -5.14
C ASP A 55 0.68 11.83 -3.89
N LEU A 56 1.09 10.58 -4.11
CA LEU A 56 1.72 9.77 -3.07
C LEU A 56 3.24 9.86 -3.19
N ILE A 57 3.90 9.85 -2.05
CA ILE A 57 5.35 9.82 -1.94
C ILE A 57 5.72 8.61 -1.09
N PHE A 58 6.60 7.76 -1.61
CA PHE A 58 7.17 6.64 -0.88
C PHE A 58 8.69 6.69 -1.04
N ILE A 59 9.40 6.88 0.09
CA ILE A 59 10.84 7.11 0.10
C ILE A 59 11.18 8.33 -0.79
N PHE A 60 11.76 8.13 -1.98
CA PHE A 60 12.10 9.18 -2.94
C PHE A 60 11.22 9.17 -4.19
N ASP A 61 10.34 8.17 -4.31
CA ASP A 61 9.49 8.00 -5.48
C ASP A 61 8.18 8.76 -5.29
N LYS A 62 7.84 9.56 -6.31
CA LYS A 62 6.53 10.19 -6.45
C LYS A 62 5.64 9.30 -7.31
N PHE A 63 4.41 9.12 -6.85
CA PHE A 63 3.36 8.38 -7.55
C PHE A 63 2.21 9.33 -7.84
N THR A 64 1.88 9.47 -9.11
CA THR A 64 0.76 10.31 -9.58
C THR A 64 -0.46 9.43 -9.80
N SER A 65 -1.64 9.94 -9.51
CA SER A 65 -2.89 9.20 -9.76
C SER A 65 -3.07 8.97 -11.27
N LEU A 66 -3.44 7.74 -11.65
CA LEU A 66 -3.84 7.44 -13.03
C LEU A 66 -5.30 7.84 -13.34
N ASN A 67 -5.97 8.56 -12.42
CA ASN A 67 -7.40 8.84 -12.40
C ASN A 67 -8.32 7.60 -12.27
N SER A 68 -9.50 7.83 -11.67
CA SER A 68 -10.57 6.94 -11.18
C SER A 68 -10.20 5.56 -10.57
N PRO A 69 -10.59 5.29 -9.31
CA PRO A 69 -10.43 3.98 -8.66
C PRO A 69 -11.29 2.90 -9.31
N VAL A 70 -10.66 1.78 -9.71
CA VAL A 70 -11.34 0.65 -10.37
C VAL A 70 -11.34 -0.61 -9.51
N TYR A 71 -10.48 -0.69 -8.50
CA TYR A 71 -10.42 -1.90 -7.66
C TYR A 71 -11.40 -1.80 -6.49
N LEU A 72 -12.53 -2.49 -6.63
CA LEU A 72 -13.55 -2.67 -5.60
C LEU A 72 -13.47 -4.08 -5.05
N ASN A 73 -13.06 -4.22 -3.79
CA ASN A 73 -13.15 -5.48 -3.07
C ASN A 73 -13.73 -5.22 -1.66
N LYS A 74 -15.03 -5.55 -1.51
CA LYS A 74 -15.79 -5.29 -0.28
C LYS A 74 -15.33 -6.12 0.91
N GLN A 75 -14.58 -7.21 0.69
CA GLN A 75 -13.97 -8.00 1.77
C GLN A 75 -12.80 -7.24 2.41
N ILE A 76 -12.14 -6.34 1.66
CA ILE A 76 -11.02 -5.53 2.14
C ILE A 76 -11.50 -4.20 2.72
N TYR A 77 -12.29 -3.47 1.92
CA TYR A 77 -12.81 -2.16 2.28
C TYR A 77 -14.08 -1.83 1.51
N LYS A 78 -14.98 -1.07 2.13
CA LYS A 78 -16.29 -0.73 1.55
C LYS A 78 -16.20 0.17 0.30
N GLU A 79 -15.15 0.97 0.20
CA GLU A 79 -14.87 1.92 -0.88
C GLU A 79 -13.72 1.42 -1.76
N GLY A 80 -13.66 1.93 -3.00
CA GLY A 80 -12.67 1.50 -3.99
C GLY A 80 -11.27 2.08 -3.76
N PHE A 81 -10.28 1.41 -4.36
CA PHE A 81 -8.89 1.83 -4.34
C PHE A 81 -8.47 2.46 -5.66
N THR A 82 -7.75 3.59 -5.57
CA THR A 82 -7.20 4.30 -6.72
C THR A 82 -5.81 3.78 -7.04
N THR A 83 -5.53 3.54 -8.31
CA THR A 83 -4.20 3.21 -8.79
C THR A 83 -3.38 4.49 -9.00
N TYR A 84 -2.20 4.52 -8.39
CA TYR A 84 -1.17 5.51 -8.62
C TYR A 84 0.03 4.86 -9.28
N ARG A 85 0.81 5.64 -10.01
CA ARG A 85 1.99 5.15 -10.74
C ARG A 85 3.14 6.14 -10.66
N SER A 86 4.36 5.63 -10.53
CA SER A 86 5.61 6.38 -10.60
C SER A 86 6.24 6.27 -11.99
N ASP A 87 7.27 7.08 -12.24
CA ASP A 87 8.01 7.09 -13.51
C ASP A 87 8.73 5.76 -13.78
N ASN A 88 9.13 5.03 -12.73
CA ASN A 88 9.72 3.70 -12.82
C ASN A 88 8.68 2.57 -12.98
N TYR A 89 7.44 2.89 -13.35
CA TYR A 89 6.34 1.95 -13.60
C TYR A 89 5.83 1.19 -12.37
N SER A 90 6.35 1.50 -11.17
CA SER A 90 5.80 1.01 -9.91
C SER A 90 4.38 1.54 -9.70
N LYS A 91 3.51 0.74 -9.09
CA LYS A 91 2.08 1.03 -8.90
C LYS A 91 1.72 0.96 -7.43
N ILE A 92 0.81 1.82 -6.98
CA ILE A 92 0.21 1.76 -5.64
C ILE A 92 -1.31 1.68 -5.77
N LEU A 93 -1.94 0.75 -5.06
CA LEU A 93 -3.38 0.78 -4.77
C LEU A 93 -3.60 1.50 -3.44
N TYR A 94 -4.35 2.60 -3.46
CA TYR A 94 -4.50 3.48 -2.32
C TYR A 94 -5.94 3.96 -2.12
N HIS A 95 -6.32 4.07 -0.85
CA HIS A 95 -7.54 4.77 -0.44
C HIS A 95 -7.26 5.62 0.80
N ARG A 96 -7.73 6.87 0.82
CA ARG A 96 -7.36 7.86 1.85
C ARG A 96 -7.62 7.40 3.29
N GLN A 97 -8.75 6.73 3.54
CA GLN A 97 -9.08 6.24 4.89
C GLN A 97 -8.47 4.88 5.23
N TYR A 98 -8.09 4.11 4.20
CA TYR A 98 -7.52 2.77 4.38
C TYR A 98 -5.99 2.81 4.52
N GLY A 99 -5.35 3.72 3.77
CA GLY A 99 -3.92 3.73 3.46
C GLY A 99 -3.62 3.02 2.13
N VAL A 100 -2.38 2.54 2.02
CA VAL A 100 -1.91 1.68 0.94
C VAL A 100 -2.47 0.27 1.15
N LEU A 101 -3.06 -0.29 0.08
CA LEU A 101 -3.46 -1.68 -0.02
C LEU A 101 -2.35 -2.54 -0.63
N GLY A 102 -1.61 -2.01 -1.58
CA GLY A 102 -0.41 -2.67 -2.04
C GLY A 102 0.40 -1.79 -2.97
N ILE A 103 1.65 -2.20 -3.17
CA ILE A 103 2.64 -1.51 -3.97
C ILE A 103 3.45 -2.53 -4.77
N THR A 104 3.69 -2.23 -6.04
CA THR A 104 4.72 -2.91 -6.82
C THR A 104 6.00 -2.10 -6.80
N HIS A 105 7.15 -2.77 -6.95
CA HIS A 105 8.42 -2.11 -7.13
C HIS A 105 9.14 -2.79 -8.30
N LEU A 106 9.74 -2.01 -9.21
CA LEU A 106 10.39 -2.57 -10.40
C LEU A 106 11.56 -3.50 -10.04
N GLU A 107 12.41 -3.04 -9.13
CA GLU A 107 13.66 -3.74 -8.73
C GLU A 107 13.61 -4.28 -7.31
N GLY A 108 12.40 -4.41 -6.74
CA GLY A 108 12.24 -4.70 -5.32
C GLY A 108 11.00 -5.55 -5.02
N PRO A 109 10.81 -5.94 -3.76
CA PRO A 109 9.64 -6.69 -3.36
C PRO A 109 8.35 -5.87 -3.55
N HIS A 110 7.30 -6.55 -3.97
CA HIS A 110 5.94 -6.05 -3.91
C HIS A 110 5.36 -6.33 -2.52
N PHE A 111 4.44 -5.47 -2.08
CA PHE A 111 3.80 -5.61 -0.77
C PHE A 111 2.29 -5.51 -0.90
N VAL A 112 1.58 -6.33 -0.12
CA VAL A 112 0.13 -6.27 0.03
C VAL A 112 -0.22 -6.16 1.50
N PHE A 113 -1.06 -5.18 1.86
CA PHE A 113 -1.39 -4.78 3.23
C PHE A 113 -2.87 -5.05 3.51
N LEU A 114 -3.18 -6.06 4.32
CA LEU A 114 -4.55 -6.45 4.67
C LEU A 114 -4.86 -6.23 6.16
N PRO A 115 -6.13 -5.97 6.54
CA PRO A 115 -6.53 -5.92 7.96
C PRO A 115 -6.42 -7.28 8.65
N GLU A 116 -6.58 -8.35 7.89
CA GLU A 116 -6.63 -9.72 8.36
C GLU A 116 -5.65 -10.59 7.56
N LEU A 117 -5.24 -11.70 8.17
CA LEU A 117 -4.37 -12.68 7.53
C LEU A 117 -5.19 -13.45 6.48
N ASN A 118 -5.04 -13.11 5.21
CA ASN A 118 -5.71 -13.79 4.11
C ASN A 118 -4.79 -13.87 2.89
N ILE A 119 -4.25 -15.06 2.63
CA ILE A 119 -3.26 -15.30 1.56
C ILE A 119 -3.93 -15.23 0.18
N GLU A 120 -5.12 -15.81 0.04
CA GLU A 120 -5.87 -15.80 -1.22
C GLU A 120 -6.18 -14.37 -1.66
N LEU A 121 -6.68 -13.56 -0.73
CA LEU A 121 -6.97 -12.16 -0.97
C LEU A 121 -5.70 -11.34 -1.23
N ALA A 122 -4.60 -11.67 -0.55
CA ALA A 122 -3.32 -11.02 -0.82
C ALA A 122 -2.82 -11.30 -2.25
N ASN A 123 -2.98 -12.54 -2.71
CA ASN A 123 -2.64 -12.94 -4.07
C ASN A 123 -3.54 -12.25 -5.10
N GLU A 124 -4.85 -12.15 -4.87
CA GLU A 124 -5.78 -11.41 -5.74
C GLU A 124 -5.33 -9.97 -5.93
N VAL A 125 -5.03 -9.27 -4.83
CA VAL A 125 -4.53 -7.89 -4.86
C VAL A 125 -3.19 -7.80 -5.59
N PHE A 126 -2.27 -8.74 -5.35
CA PHE A 126 -0.98 -8.78 -6.04
C PHE A 126 -1.15 -8.92 -7.56
N TYR A 127 -2.00 -9.84 -8.03
CA TYR A 127 -2.30 -9.98 -9.45
C TYR A 127 -2.95 -8.73 -10.03
N GLN A 128 -3.82 -8.06 -9.28
CA GLN A 128 -4.43 -6.81 -9.74
C GLN A 128 -3.40 -5.69 -9.90
N LEU A 129 -2.36 -5.66 -9.07
CA LEU A 129 -1.27 -4.69 -9.11
C LEU A 129 -0.30 -4.92 -10.28
N THR A 130 -0.14 -6.17 -10.74
CA THR A 130 0.83 -6.54 -11.78
C THR A 130 0.24 -6.63 -13.20
N LYS A 131 -1.09 -6.58 -13.35
CA LYS A 131 -1.76 -6.28 -14.63
C LYS A 131 -1.36 -4.90 -15.15
#